data_AF-A0A6V8ICI5-F1
#
_entry.id   AF-A0A6V8ICI5-F1
#
_cell.length_a   1.000
_cell.length_b   1.000
_cell.length_c   1.000
_cell.angle_alpha   90.00
_cell.angle_beta   90.00
_cell.angle_gamma   90.00
#
_symmetry.space_group_name_H-M   'P 1'
#
loop_
_entity.id
_entity.type
_entity.pdbx_description
1 polymer ?
#
loop_
_entity_poly.entity_id
_entity_poly.type
_entity_poly.pdbx_seq_one_letter_code
_entity_poly.pdbx_strand_id
1 'polypeptide(L)'
;MAAPRQRFGKHVRSVMADRRWVLLPLAARAAWLQLTDIGDVMPELRQPRSGGAVQTDELCRLLSADQHDLAHALEHLVLRGILEPLDGGYRLKAF
;
A
#
# COMPACT_ATOMS: atom_id res chain seq x y z
N MET A 1 28.66 2.06 -19.68
CA MET A 1 28.21 2.04 -18.28
C MET A 1 27.17 0.93 -18.15
N ALA A 2 27.44 -0.10 -17.34
CA ALA A 2 26.43 -1.12 -17.06
C ALA A 2 25.34 -0.49 -16.18
N ALA A 3 24.07 -0.61 -16.58
CA ALA A 3 22.96 -0.17 -15.73
C ALA A 3 23.07 -0.85 -14.35
N PRO A 4 22.86 -0.10 -13.24
CA PRO A 4 22.93 -0.70 -11.91
C PRO A 4 21.99 -1.91 -11.85
N ARG A 5 22.50 -3.05 -11.36
CA ARG A 5 21.72 -4.29 -11.21
C ARG A 5 20.59 -4.05 -10.20
N GLN A 6 19.45 -3.57 -10.69
CA GLN A 6 18.26 -3.40 -9.90
C GLN A 6 17.77 -4.80 -9.49
N ARG A 7 17.88 -5.12 -8.20
CA ARG A 7 17.38 -6.40 -7.69
C ARG A 7 15.86 -6.34 -7.68
N PHE A 8 15.23 -6.97 -8.67
CA PHE A 8 13.78 -7.14 -8.70
C PHE A 8 13.26 -7.71 -7.37
N GLY A 9 12.09 -7.22 -6.93
CA GLY A 9 11.45 -7.65 -5.69
C GLY A 9 12.14 -7.21 -4.39
N LYS A 10 13.00 -6.17 -4.41
CA LYS A 10 13.58 -5.61 -3.16
C LYS A 10 12.48 -5.15 -2.19
N HIS A 11 11.47 -4.43 -2.69
CA HIS A 11 10.37 -3.93 -1.87
C HIS A 11 9.47 -5.05 -1.36
N VAL A 12 9.09 -5.99 -2.24
CA VAL A 12 8.33 -7.20 -1.86
C VAL A 12 9.01 -7.97 -0.71
N ARG A 13 10.32 -8.22 -0.81
CA ARG A 13 11.06 -8.89 0.26
C ARG A 13 11.10 -8.09 1.56
N SER A 14 11.21 -6.76 1.47
CA SER A 14 11.17 -5.88 2.64
C SER A 14 9.80 -5.93 3.32
N VAL A 15 8.72 -5.90 2.54
CA VAL A 15 7.34 -6.01 3.03
C VAL A 15 7.12 -7.36 3.72
N MET A 16 7.53 -8.45 3.07
CA MET A 16 7.36 -9.81 3.61
C MET A 16 8.22 -10.09 4.85
N ALA A 17 9.33 -9.36 5.04
CA ALA A 17 10.18 -9.44 6.22
C ALA A 17 9.63 -8.62 7.42
N ASP A 18 8.67 -7.72 7.19
CA ASP A 18 8.06 -6.95 8.27
C ASP A 18 7.23 -7.86 9.19
N ARG A 19 7.44 -7.74 10.51
CA ARG A 19 6.73 -8.55 11.52
C ARG A 19 5.20 -8.48 11.41
N ARG A 20 4.65 -7.38 10.88
CA ARG A 20 3.21 -7.17 10.70
C ARG A 20 2.64 -8.09 9.61
N TRP A 21 3.48 -8.54 8.67
CA TRP A 21 3.09 -9.39 7.55
C TRP A 21 2.38 -10.68 7.98
N VAL A 22 2.94 -11.37 8.97
CA VAL A 22 2.45 -12.69 9.42
C VAL A 22 1.04 -12.60 10.01
N LEU A 23 0.67 -11.44 10.57
CA LEU A 23 -0.63 -11.26 11.22
C LEU A 23 -1.74 -10.82 10.25
N LEU A 24 -1.40 -10.45 9.01
CA LEU A 24 -2.37 -9.99 8.03
C LEU A 24 -3.10 -11.17 7.36
N PRO A 25 -4.41 -11.05 7.07
CA PRO A 25 -5.09 -11.97 6.18
C PRO A 25 -4.56 -11.83 4.74
N LEU A 26 -4.86 -12.83 3.90
CA LEU A 26 -4.33 -12.92 2.54
C LEU A 26 -4.64 -11.67 1.69
N ALA A 27 -5.88 -11.17 1.74
CA ALA A 27 -6.28 -9.97 1.00
C ALA A 27 -5.47 -8.73 1.40
N ALA A 28 -5.24 -8.52 2.70
CA ALA A 28 -4.46 -7.38 3.19
C ALA A 28 -2.97 -7.51 2.82
N ARG A 29 -2.41 -8.72 2.81
CA ARG A 29 -1.06 -8.97 2.31
C ARG A 29 -0.92 -8.61 0.83
N ALA A 30 -1.87 -9.06 0.01
CA ALA A 30 -1.91 -8.74 -1.42
C ALA A 30 -2.03 -7.23 -1.66
N ALA A 31 -2.97 -6.57 -0.96
CA ALA A 31 -3.15 -5.13 -1.03
C ALA A 31 -1.87 -4.39 -0.62
N TRP A 32 -1.18 -4.82 0.45
CA TRP A 32 0.05 -4.17 0.88
C TRP A 32 1.16 -4.22 -0.17
N LEU A 33 1.36 -5.38 -0.81
CA LEU A 33 2.34 -5.51 -1.89
C LEU A 33 2.02 -4.57 -3.05
N GLN A 34 0.77 -4.58 -3.51
CA GLN A 34 0.32 -3.74 -4.62
C GLN A 34 0.42 -2.25 -4.28
N LEU A 35 0.01 -1.84 -3.08
CA LEU A 35 0.13 -0.45 -2.62
C LEU A 35 1.59 -0.01 -2.54
N THR A 36 2.52 -0.92 -2.23
CA THR A 36 3.96 -0.62 -2.22
C THR A 36 4.45 -0.29 -3.63
N ASP A 37 4.06 -1.11 -4.61
CA ASP A 37 4.42 -0.90 -6.01
C ASP A 37 3.76 0.37 -6.56
N ILE A 38 2.49 0.61 -6.25
CA ILE A 38 1.77 1.85 -6.59
C ILE A 38 2.48 3.05 -5.96
N GLY A 39 2.87 2.96 -4.68
CA GLY A 39 3.53 4.04 -3.96
C GLY A 39 4.93 4.39 -4.50
N ASP A 40 5.53 3.55 -5.34
CA ASP A 40 6.78 3.85 -6.03
C ASP A 40 6.56 4.72 -7.28
N VAL A 41 5.37 4.67 -7.87
CA VAL A 41 5.01 5.43 -9.08
C VAL A 41 3.98 6.55 -8.83
N MET A 42 3.32 6.53 -7.67
CA MET A 42 2.32 7.51 -7.23
C MET A 42 2.73 8.10 -5.86
N PRO A 43 3.61 9.11 -5.85
CA PRO A 43 4.12 9.71 -4.62
C PRO A 43 3.04 10.23 -3.67
N GLU A 44 1.89 10.63 -4.20
CA GLU A 44 0.73 11.13 -3.45
C GLU A 44 0.21 10.10 -2.44
N LEU A 45 0.38 8.80 -2.72
CA LEU A 45 0.03 7.74 -1.79
C LEU A 45 0.92 7.75 -0.54
N ARG A 46 2.19 8.13 -0.66
CA ARG A 46 3.13 8.21 0.47
C ARG A 46 3.15 9.60 1.12
N GLN A 47 2.97 10.63 0.31
CA GLN A 47 3.02 12.04 0.70
C GLN A 47 1.86 12.79 0.04
N PRO A 48 0.65 12.71 0.61
CA PRO A 48 -0.50 13.45 0.12
C PRO A 48 -0.19 14.94 0.08
N ARG A 49 -0.39 15.56 -1.09
CA ARG A 49 -0.27 17.00 -1.26
C ARG A 49 -1.56 17.68 -0.82
N SER A 50 -1.58 19.02 -0.77
CA SER A 50 -2.73 19.84 -0.38
C SER A 50 -4.04 19.56 -1.16
N GLY A 51 -3.98 18.76 -2.24
CA GLY A 51 -5.12 18.29 -3.03
C GLY A 51 -5.84 17.03 -2.52
N GLY A 52 -5.41 16.44 -1.40
CA GLY A 52 -6.15 15.38 -0.70
C GLY A 52 -5.45 14.02 -0.70
N ALA A 53 -5.85 13.17 0.25
CA ALA A 53 -5.38 11.79 0.36
C ALA A 53 -6.02 10.90 -0.70
N VAL A 54 -5.34 9.80 -1.05
CA VAL A 54 -5.83 8.83 -2.04
C VAL A 54 -7.09 8.16 -1.49
N GLN A 55 -8.20 8.33 -2.20
CA GLN A 55 -9.53 7.92 -1.72
C GLN A 55 -9.75 6.41 -1.91
N THR A 56 -10.67 5.82 -1.16
CA THR A 56 -11.00 4.39 -1.27
C THR A 56 -11.40 3.98 -2.70
N ASP A 57 -12.23 4.77 -3.38
CA ASP A 57 -12.68 4.45 -4.75
C ASP A 57 -11.55 4.50 -5.78
N GLU A 58 -10.54 5.33 -5.52
CA GLU A 58 -9.32 5.35 -6.32
C GLU A 58 -8.47 4.11 -6.06
N LEU A 59 -8.33 3.69 -4.80
CA LEU A 59 -7.66 2.44 -4.45
C LEU A 59 -8.37 1.22 -5.05
N CYS A 60 -9.71 1.15 -5.02
CA CYS A 60 -10.46 0.07 -5.67
C CYS A 60 -10.10 -0.04 -7.16
N ARG A 61 -10.04 1.09 -7.87
CA ARG A 61 -9.67 1.14 -9.28
C ARG A 61 -8.21 0.73 -9.51
N LEU A 62 -7.28 1.25 -8.72
CA LEU A 62 -5.86 0.96 -8.85
C LEU A 62 -5.52 -0.51 -8.58
N LEU A 63 -6.18 -1.12 -7.59
CA LEU A 63 -5.99 -2.53 -7.23
C LEU A 63 -6.89 -3.49 -8.03
N SER A 64 -7.81 -2.97 -8.86
CA SER A 64 -8.85 -3.76 -9.53
C SER A 64 -9.61 -4.67 -8.55
N ALA A 65 -9.90 -4.14 -7.36
CA ALA A 65 -10.46 -4.88 -6.25
C ALA A 65 -11.94 -4.54 -6.04
N ASP A 66 -12.70 -5.52 -5.55
CA ASP A 66 -14.05 -5.28 -5.03
C ASP A 66 -13.98 -4.35 -3.81
N GLN A 67 -14.97 -3.46 -3.67
CA GLN A 67 -14.98 -2.44 -2.63
C GLN A 67 -15.12 -3.06 -1.23
N HIS A 68 -15.89 -4.13 -1.07
CA HIS A 68 -16.10 -4.79 0.21
C HIS A 68 -14.84 -5.53 0.66
N ASP A 69 -14.22 -6.28 -0.25
CA ASP A 69 -12.98 -7.00 0.03
C ASP A 69 -11.83 -6.04 0.33
N LEU A 70 -11.73 -4.93 -0.42
CA LEU A 70 -10.71 -3.93 -0.19
C LEU A 70 -10.93 -3.20 1.14
N ALA A 71 -12.17 -2.88 1.51
CA ALA A 71 -12.46 -2.22 2.79
C ALA A 71 -11.94 -3.04 3.98
N HIS A 72 -12.20 -4.35 4.00
CA HIS A 72 -11.69 -5.24 5.04
C HIS A 72 -10.15 -5.33 5.03
N ALA A 73 -9.53 -5.35 3.85
CA ALA A 73 -8.08 -5.32 3.75
C ALA A 73 -7.48 -4.02 4.31
N LEU A 74 -8.05 -2.87 3.96
CA LEU A 74 -7.60 -1.55 4.42
C LEU A 74 -7.72 -1.40 5.94
N GLU A 75 -8.80 -1.88 6.56
CA GLU A 75 -8.96 -1.90 8.02
C GLU A 75 -7.78 -2.62 8.70
N HIS A 76 -7.43 -3.80 8.19
CA HIS A 76 -6.30 -4.56 8.71
C HIS A 76 -4.95 -3.88 8.54
N LEU A 77 -4.76 -3.12 7.47
CA LEU A 77 -3.55 -2.33 7.24
C LEU A 77 -3.48 -1.10 8.14
N VAL A 78 -4.63 -0.44 8.41
CA VAL A 78 -4.73 0.68 9.35
C VAL A 78 -4.46 0.22 10.78
N LEU A 79 -5.09 -0.86 11.24
CA LEU A 79 -4.92 -1.38 12.60
C LEU A 79 -3.47 -1.73 12.94
N ARG A 80 -2.67 -2.06 11.93
CA ARG A 80 -1.25 -2.42 12.08
C ARG A 80 -0.30 -1.27 11.73
N GLY A 81 -0.85 -0.06 11.52
CA GLY A 81 -0.09 1.15 11.22
C GLY A 81 0.71 1.07 9.93
N ILE A 82 0.21 0.35 8.93
CA ILE A 82 0.78 0.29 7.58
C ILE A 82 0.19 1.41 6.73
N LEU A 83 -1.12 1.59 6.84
CA LEU A 83 -1.83 2.75 6.31
C LEU A 83 -2.14 3.74 7.44
N GLU A 84 -2.21 5.00 7.07
CA GLU A 84 -2.77 6.07 7.87
C GLU A 84 -4.06 6.55 7.23
N PRO A 85 -5.19 6.52 7.94
CA PRO A 85 -6.38 7.22 7.48
C PRO A 85 -6.14 8.72 7.58
N LEU A 86 -6.52 9.45 6.54
CA LEU A 86 -6.55 10.91 6.47
C LEU A 86 -7.97 11.34 6.08
N ASP A 87 -8.25 12.64 6.09
CA ASP A 87 -9.57 13.14 5.68
C ASP A 87 -9.94 12.63 4.28
N GLY A 88 -10.89 11.69 4.25
CA GLY A 88 -11.42 11.03 3.04
C GLY A 88 -10.58 9.88 2.46
N GLY A 89 -9.32 9.69 2.86
CA GLY A 89 -8.45 8.75 2.15
C GLY A 89 -7.35 8.12 2.99
N TYR A 90 -6.30 7.66 2.32
CA TYR A 90 -5.20 6.94 2.96
C TYR A 90 -3.84 7.45 2.54
N ARG A 91 -2.90 7.37 3.49
CA ARG A 91 -1.47 7.47 3.25
C ARG A 91 -0.80 6.13 3.55
N LEU A 92 -0.01 5.64 2.61
CA LEU A 92 0.90 4.52 2.83
C LEU A 92 2.11 5.00 3.63
N LYS A 93 2.29 4.47 4.84
CA LYS A 93 3.49 4.72 5.62
C LYS A 93 4.67 4.01 4.95
N ALA A 94 5.77 4.73 4.79
CA ALA A 94 6.99 4.16 4.23
C ALA A 94 7.51 3.00 5.12
N PHE A 95 8.19 2.07 4.45
CA PHE A 95 8.96 0.99 5.05
C PHE A 95 10.36 1.50 5.37
#